data_AF-A0A1B6FIZ1-F1
#
_entry.id   AF-A0A1B6FIZ1-F1
#
_cell.length_a   1.000
_cell.length_b   1.000
_cell.length_c   1.000
_cell.angle_alpha   90.00
_cell.angle_beta   90.00
_cell.angle_gamma   90.00
#
_symmetry.space_group_name_H-M   'P 1'
#
loop_
_entity.id
_entity.type
_entity.pdbx_description
1 polymer ?
#
loop_
_entity_poly.entity_id
_entity_poly.type
_entity_poly.pdbx_seq_one_letter_code
_entity_poly.pdbx_strand_id
1 'polypeptide(L)'
;IDKSKARKSKLSDAYALHRFLADYRDLISWTNEMKAIMLADELAKDVAGAETLLERHLEHRGEIDARADSFKNAKTNGEELIARNHFASKEIEDKLVNLMEAKENLMTIWNERQTLYEQCMDLQVFYRDTE
;
A
#
# COMPACT_ATOMS: atom_id res chain seq x y z
N ILE A 1 -45.71 6.40 0.69
CA ILE A 1 -44.63 5.66 -0.04
C ILE A 1 -43.22 6.21 0.31
N ASP A 2 -43.08 7.39 0.93
CA ASP A 2 -41.77 8.03 1.17
C ASP A 2 -40.85 7.50 2.28
N LYS A 3 -41.38 7.05 3.43
CA LYS A 3 -40.52 6.65 4.57
C LYS A 3 -39.62 5.45 4.25
N SER A 4 -40.08 4.53 3.40
CA SER A 4 -39.32 3.33 3.02
C SER A 4 -38.12 3.67 2.11
N LYS A 5 -38.32 4.61 1.16
CA LYS A 5 -37.25 5.08 0.25
C LYS A 5 -36.16 5.85 1.00
N ALA A 6 -36.55 6.77 1.89
CA ALA A 6 -35.60 7.53 2.70
C ALA A 6 -34.77 6.63 3.63
N ARG A 7 -35.41 5.63 4.26
CA ARG A 7 -34.69 4.65 5.09
C ARG A 7 -33.73 3.78 4.28
N LYS A 8 -34.14 3.35 3.08
CA LYS A 8 -33.29 2.56 2.18
C LYS A 8 -32.05 3.34 1.72
N SER A 9 -32.20 4.64 1.40
CA SER A 9 -31.08 5.52 1.06
C SER A 9 -30.09 5.64 2.21
N LYS A 10 -30.56 6.00 3.41
CA LYS A 10 -29.69 6.14 4.58
C LYS A 10 -28.93 4.86 4.93
N LEU A 11 -29.57 3.69 4.80
CA LEU A 11 -28.93 2.42 5.03
C LEU A 11 -27.86 2.11 3.97
N SER A 12 -28.13 2.42 2.71
CA SER A 12 -27.17 2.27 1.61
C SER A 12 -25.94 3.16 1.80
N ASP A 13 -26.16 4.42 2.20
CA ASP A 13 -25.10 5.40 2.45
C ASP A 13 -24.21 4.96 3.63
N ALA A 14 -24.82 4.54 4.74
CA ALA A 14 -24.10 4.00 5.89
C ALA A 14 -23.30 2.74 5.56
N TYR A 15 -23.87 1.83 4.78
CA TYR A 15 -23.19 0.62 4.33
C TYR A 15 -21.98 0.93 3.45
N ALA A 16 -22.14 1.82 2.47
CA ALA A 16 -21.07 2.20 1.56
C ALA A 16 -19.93 2.91 2.30
N LEU A 17 -20.25 3.81 3.25
CA LEU A 17 -19.25 4.43 4.12
C LEU A 17 -18.51 3.38 4.95
N HIS A 18 -19.23 2.46 5.60
CA HIS A 18 -18.61 1.44 6.44
C HIS A 18 -17.65 0.55 5.63
N ARG A 19 -18.04 0.17 4.41
CA ARG A 19 -17.19 -0.60 3.51
C ARG A 19 -15.92 0.17 3.15
N PHE A 20 -16.03 1.43 2.73
CA PHE A 20 -14.88 2.28 2.45
C PHE A 20 -13.94 2.39 3.65
N LEU A 21 -14.47 2.61 4.85
CA LEU A 21 -13.68 2.73 6.07
C LEU A 21 -12.98 1.42 6.46
N ALA A 22 -13.59 0.27 6.18
CA ALA A 22 -12.95 -1.03 6.37
C ALA A 22 -11.78 -1.20 5.40
N ASP A 23 -12.03 -1.01 4.09
CA ASP A 23 -10.99 -1.10 3.06
C ASP A 23 -9.81 -0.15 3.37
N TYR A 24 -10.10 1.08 3.79
CA TYR A 24 -9.09 2.06 4.20
C TYR A 24 -8.22 1.55 5.37
N ARG A 25 -8.83 1.06 6.46
CA ARG A 25 -8.08 0.60 7.63
C ARG A 25 -7.18 -0.59 7.28
N ASP A 26 -7.73 -1.54 6.53
CA ASP A 26 -7.02 -2.75 6.15
C ASP A 26 -5.81 -2.42 5.27
N LEU A 27 -5.98 -1.51 4.31
CA LEU A 27 -4.88 -1.08 3.43
C LEU A 27 -3.82 -0.26 4.17
N ILE A 28 -4.20 0.62 5.10
CA ILE A 28 -3.24 1.36 5.91
C ILE A 28 -2.43 0.42 6.80
N SER A 29 -3.07 -0.54 7.48
CA SER A 29 -2.36 -1.52 8.31
C SER A 29 -1.36 -2.31 7.48
N TRP A 30 -1.83 -2.90 6.38
CA TRP A 30 -0.98 -3.68 5.49
C TRP A 30 0.18 -2.85 4.92
N THR A 31 -0.06 -1.60 4.54
CA THR A 31 1.00 -0.69 4.06
C THR A 31 2.08 -0.50 5.12
N ASN A 32 1.69 -0.27 6.37
CA ASN A 32 2.63 -0.05 7.46
C ASN A 32 3.40 -1.32 7.81
N GLU A 33 2.75 -2.48 7.79
CA GLU A 33 3.37 -3.79 7.99
C GLU A 33 4.43 -4.07 6.90
N MET A 34 4.08 -3.89 5.62
CA MET A 34 5.01 -4.10 4.52
C MET A 34 6.22 -3.15 4.58
N LYS A 35 6.01 -1.88 4.96
CA LYS A 35 7.12 -0.95 5.22
C LYS A 35 8.03 -1.44 6.34
N ALA A 36 7.45 -1.89 7.46
CA ALA A 36 8.22 -2.37 8.60
C ALA A 36 9.07 -3.59 8.22
N ILE A 37 8.52 -4.54 7.45
CA ILE A 37 9.24 -5.70 6.94
C ILE A 37 10.43 -5.23 6.07
N MET A 38 10.17 -4.39 5.06
CA MET A 38 11.23 -3.91 4.17
C MET A 38 12.32 -3.12 4.89
N LEU A 39 12.00 -2.37 5.96
CA LEU A 39 12.96 -1.55 6.71
C LEU A 39 13.74 -2.34 7.77
N ALA A 40 13.30 -3.54 8.15
CA ALA A 40 13.97 -4.36 9.17
C ALA A 40 15.23 -5.06 8.65
N ASP A 41 15.35 -5.25 7.34
CA ASP A 41 16.44 -6.00 6.72
C ASP A 41 17.81 -5.30 6.81
N GLU A 42 18.83 -6.06 7.22
CA GLU A 42 20.23 -5.62 7.20
C GLU A 42 20.91 -5.97 5.87
N LEU A 43 21.98 -5.26 5.53
CA LEU A 43 22.75 -5.54 4.32
C LEU A 43 23.57 -6.82 4.45
N ALA A 44 23.65 -7.56 3.35
CA ALA A 44 24.44 -8.78 3.27
C ALA A 44 25.96 -8.50 3.27
N LYS A 45 26.72 -9.50 3.72
CA LYS A 45 28.19 -9.45 3.83
C LYS A 45 28.90 -10.35 2.81
N ASP A 46 28.13 -11.01 1.96
CA ASP A 46 28.60 -11.88 0.88
C ASP A 46 27.59 -11.87 -0.27
N VAL A 47 28.00 -12.43 -1.41
CA VAL A 47 27.21 -12.46 -2.64
C VAL A 47 25.93 -13.28 -2.45
N ALA A 48 26.00 -14.45 -1.81
CA ALA A 48 24.85 -15.34 -1.64
C ALA A 48 23.74 -14.70 -0.77
N GLY A 49 24.12 -14.00 0.29
CA GLY A 49 23.19 -13.24 1.12
C GLY A 49 22.58 -12.06 0.36
N ALA A 50 23.35 -11.37 -0.49
CA ALA A 50 22.85 -10.27 -1.29
C ALA A 50 21.83 -10.74 -2.35
N GLU A 51 22.08 -11.87 -3.00
CA GLU A 51 21.14 -12.53 -3.92
C GLU A 51 19.83 -12.89 -3.20
N THR A 52 19.92 -13.46 -2.00
CA THR A 52 18.74 -13.82 -1.19
C THR A 52 17.91 -12.59 -0.81
N LEU A 53 18.56 -11.48 -0.44
CA LEU A 53 17.87 -10.21 -0.14
C LEU A 53 17.13 -9.67 -1.35
N LEU A 54 17.76 -9.69 -2.53
CA LEU A 54 17.14 -9.25 -3.78
C LEU A 54 15.93 -10.12 -4.16
N GLU A 55 16.05 -11.43 -4.06
CA GLU A 55 14.94 -12.36 -4.34
C GLU A 55 13.73 -12.06 -3.46
N ARG A 56 13.92 -11.98 -2.14
CA ARG A 56 12.84 -11.64 -1.20
C ARG A 56 12.24 -10.25 -1.47
N HIS A 57 13.06 -9.28 -1.87
CA HIS A 57 12.56 -7.94 -2.19
C HIS A 57 11.69 -7.91 -3.46
N LEU A 58 11.95 -8.81 -4.41
CA LEU A 58 11.08 -9.04 -5.57
C LEU A 58 9.76 -9.72 -5.17
N GLU A 59 9.77 -10.60 -4.16
CA GLU A 59 8.52 -11.16 -3.61
C GLU A 59 7.65 -10.05 -3.01
N HIS A 60 8.23 -9.13 -2.24
CA HIS A 60 7.53 -7.96 -1.72
C HIS A 60 6.94 -7.09 -2.83
N ARG A 61 7.65 -6.95 -3.97
CA ARG A 61 7.09 -6.27 -5.16
C ARG A 61 5.83 -6.96 -5.66
N GLY A 62 5.86 -8.29 -5.75
CA GLY A 62 4.70 -9.09 -6.14
C GLY A 62 3.51 -8.91 -5.21
N GLU A 63 3.74 -8.86 -3.89
CA GLU A 63 2.68 -8.58 -2.91
C GLU A 63 2.07 -7.18 -3.09
N ILE A 64 2.92 -6.17 -3.35
CA ILE A 64 2.46 -4.80 -3.62
C ILE A 64 1.60 -4.75 -4.87
N ASP A 65 2.02 -5.42 -5.94
CA ASP A 65 1.25 -5.48 -7.19
C ASP A 65 -0.08 -6.21 -7.03
N ALA A 66 -0.10 -7.31 -6.27
CA ALA A 66 -1.32 -8.04 -5.97
C ALA A 66 -2.35 -7.20 -5.19
N ARG A 67 -1.91 -6.15 -4.48
CA ARG A 67 -2.79 -5.21 -3.76
C ARG A 67 -3.18 -3.97 -4.56
N ALA A 68 -2.64 -3.77 -5.77
CA ALA A 68 -2.90 -2.58 -6.58
C ALA A 68 -4.40 -2.35 -6.84
N ASP A 69 -5.14 -3.43 -7.11
CA ASP A 69 -6.59 -3.37 -7.35
C ASP A 69 -7.38 -2.99 -6.10
N SER A 70 -6.96 -3.43 -4.91
CA SER A 70 -7.60 -3.04 -3.65
C SER A 70 -7.50 -1.53 -3.42
N PHE A 71 -6.32 -0.93 -3.65
CA PHE A 71 -6.16 0.54 -3.59
C PHE A 71 -7.03 1.26 -4.62
N LYS A 72 -7.07 0.75 -5.86
CA LYS A 72 -7.88 1.32 -6.92
C LYS A 72 -9.37 1.28 -6.55
N ASN A 73 -9.85 0.16 -6.04
CA ASN A 73 -11.24 0.00 -5.64
C ASN A 73 -11.60 0.91 -4.46
N ALA A 74 -10.75 1.00 -3.43
CA ALA A 74 -10.96 1.92 -2.31
C ALA A 74 -11.03 3.38 -2.78
N LYS A 75 -10.15 3.76 -3.72
CA LYS A 75 -10.14 5.08 -4.35
C LYS A 75 -11.46 5.36 -5.09
N THR A 76 -11.83 4.49 -6.02
CA THR A 76 -13.08 4.63 -6.79
C THR A 76 -14.30 4.72 -5.88
N ASN A 77 -14.40 3.83 -4.89
CA ASN A 77 -15.51 3.84 -3.93
C ASN A 77 -15.60 5.16 -3.16
N GLY A 78 -14.46 5.70 -2.70
CA GLY A 78 -14.41 6.98 -2.00
C GLY A 78 -14.79 8.16 -2.91
N GLU A 79 -14.26 8.21 -4.13
CA GLU A 79 -14.58 9.25 -5.11
C GLU A 79 -16.07 9.25 -5.49
N GLU A 80 -16.67 8.08 -5.66
CA GLU A 80 -18.10 7.97 -5.94
C GLU A 80 -18.98 8.45 -4.78
N LEU A 81 -18.55 8.24 -3.53
CA LEU A 81 -19.26 8.75 -2.35
C LEU A 81 -19.20 10.28 -2.30
N ILE A 82 -18.03 10.85 -2.59
CA ILE A 82 -17.83 12.31 -2.65
C ILE A 82 -18.69 12.91 -3.78
N ALA A 83 -18.65 12.31 -4.97
CA ALA A 83 -19.42 12.78 -6.14
C ALA A 83 -20.93 12.80 -5.89
N ARG A 84 -21.43 11.92 -5.01
CA ARG A 84 -22.84 11.86 -4.60
C ARG A 84 -23.20 12.84 -3.47
N ASN A 85 -22.28 13.73 -3.07
CA ASN A 85 -22.41 14.63 -1.93
C ASN A 85 -22.76 13.89 -0.63
N HIS A 86 -22.10 12.75 -0.39
CA HIS A 86 -22.30 11.99 0.83
C HIS A 86 -22.01 12.84 2.08
N PHE A 87 -22.75 12.67 3.17
CA PHE A 87 -22.62 13.53 4.37
C PHE A 87 -21.22 13.51 5.00
N ALA A 88 -20.47 12.42 4.79
CA ALA A 88 -19.09 12.24 5.28
C ALA A 88 -18.03 12.58 4.22
N SER A 89 -18.37 13.29 3.13
CA SER A 89 -17.44 13.54 2.00
C SER A 89 -16.10 14.10 2.45
N LYS A 90 -16.08 15.00 3.45
CA LYS A 90 -14.82 15.57 3.95
C LYS A 90 -13.91 14.52 4.60
N GLU A 91 -14.48 13.66 5.44
CA GLU A 91 -13.73 12.57 6.07
C GLU A 91 -13.20 11.57 5.01
N ILE A 92 -14.03 11.27 4.01
CA ILE A 92 -13.65 10.36 2.92
C ILE A 92 -12.49 10.95 2.12
N GLU A 93 -12.54 12.24 1.78
CA GLU A 93 -11.47 12.95 1.08
C GLU A 93 -10.15 12.88 1.87
N ASP A 94 -10.17 13.23 3.15
CA ASP A 94 -8.97 13.21 4.00
C ASP A 94 -8.35 11.80 4.07
N LYS A 95 -9.20 10.76 4.17
CA LYS A 95 -8.75 9.35 4.17
C LYS A 95 -8.21 8.90 2.82
N LEU A 96 -8.79 9.35 1.71
CA LEU A 96 -8.28 9.06 0.37
C LEU A 96 -6.90 9.66 0.16
N VAL A 97 -6.71 10.92 0.52
CA VAL A 97 -5.40 11.60 0.45
C VAL A 97 -4.36 10.81 1.23
N ASN A 98 -4.66 10.51 2.50
CA ASN A 98 -3.77 9.75 3.36
C ASN A 98 -3.45 8.35 2.80
N LEU A 99 -4.44 7.65 2.23
CA LEU A 99 -4.23 6.32 1.62
C LEU A 99 -3.32 6.38 0.39
N MET A 100 -3.48 7.41 -0.44
CA MET A 100 -2.64 7.59 -1.64
C MET A 100 -1.21 7.98 -1.27
N GLU A 101 -1.03 8.88 -0.31
CA GLU A 101 0.30 9.22 0.24
C GLU A 101 0.97 7.99 0.87
N ALA A 102 0.23 7.18 1.62
CA ALA A 102 0.76 5.96 2.22
C ALA A 102 1.27 4.98 1.16
N LYS A 103 0.50 4.80 0.06
CA LYS A 103 0.85 3.98 -1.09
C LYS A 103 2.09 4.51 -1.83
N GLU A 104 2.14 5.82 -2.10
CA GLU A 104 3.29 6.44 -2.76
C GLU A 104 4.56 6.25 -1.93
N ASN A 105 4.49 6.55 -0.63
CA ASN A 105 5.60 6.35 0.28
C ASN A 105 6.05 4.88 0.37
N LEU A 106 5.13 3.90 0.28
CA LEU A 106 5.48 2.48 0.20
C LEU A 106 6.32 2.18 -1.05
N MET A 107 5.93 2.72 -2.20
CA MET A 107 6.67 2.56 -3.45
C MET A 107 8.03 3.24 -3.39
N THR A 108 8.12 4.42 -2.80
CA THR A 108 9.40 5.12 -2.58
C THR A 108 10.35 4.26 -1.75
N ILE A 109 9.91 3.75 -0.61
CA ILE A 109 10.73 2.89 0.26
C ILE A 109 11.18 1.63 -0.50
N TRP A 110 10.27 1.00 -1.25
CA TRP A 110 10.60 -0.19 -2.04
C TRP A 110 11.69 0.12 -3.08
N ASN A 111 11.58 1.23 -3.81
CA ASN A 111 12.58 1.63 -4.81
C ASN A 111 13.94 1.97 -4.17
N GLU A 112 13.94 2.72 -3.07
CA GLU A 112 15.17 3.07 -2.35
C GLU A 112 15.89 1.82 -1.84
N ARG A 113 15.14 0.85 -1.32
CA ARG A 113 15.69 -0.44 -0.87
C ARG A 113 16.20 -1.30 -2.03
N GLN A 114 15.50 -1.31 -3.16
CA GLN A 114 15.96 -2.02 -4.37
C GLN A 114 17.34 -1.50 -4.81
N THR A 115 17.49 -0.17 -4.95
CA THR A 115 18.78 0.44 -5.33
C THR A 115 19.88 0.10 -4.31
N LEU A 116 19.55 0.12 -3.01
CA LEU A 116 20.52 -0.21 -1.97
C LEU A 116 20.99 -1.67 -2.05
N TYR A 117 20.09 -2.62 -2.31
CA TYR A 117 20.45 -4.03 -2.44
C TYR A 117 21.24 -4.31 -3.72
N GLU A 118 20.93 -3.66 -4.83
CA GLU A 118 21.72 -3.73 -6.06
C GLU A 118 23.15 -3.23 -5.83
N GLN A 119 23.32 -2.08 -5.18
CA GLN A 119 24.65 -1.55 -4.83
C GLN A 119 25.41 -2.47 -3.87
N CYS A 120 24.72 -3.06 -2.90
CA CYS A 120 25.30 -4.05 -2.00
C CYS A 120 25.79 -5.28 -2.77
N MET A 121 25.00 -5.79 -3.71
CA MET A 121 25.37 -6.93 -4.55
C MET A 121 26.61 -6.62 -5.39
N ASP A 122 26.65 -5.48 -6.07
CA ASP A 122 27.79 -5.05 -6.87
C ASP A 122 29.08 -4.98 -6.03
N LEU A 123 28.99 -4.45 -4.80
CA LEU A 123 30.11 -4.39 -3.87
C LEU A 123 30.61 -5.78 -3.47
N GLN A 124 29.70 -6.71 -3.13
CA GLN A 124 30.10 -8.06 -2.73
C GLN A 124 30.70 -8.85 -3.89
N VAL A 125 30.18 -8.67 -5.11
CA VAL A 125 30.77 -9.26 -6.33
C VAL A 125 32.18 -8.73 -6.55
N PHE A 126 32.38 -7.42 -6.42
CA PHE A 126 33.71 -6.82 -6.55
C PHE A 126 34.71 -7.38 -5.54
N TYR A 127 34.34 -7.50 -4.27
CA TYR A 127 35.22 -8.08 -3.25
C TYR A 127 35.57 -9.54 -3.56
N ARG A 128 34.59 -10.36 -3.93
CA ARG A 128 34.83 -11.75 -4.34
C ARG A 128 35.80 -11.84 -5.53
N ASP A 129 35.67 -10.95 -6.51
CA ASP A 129 36.45 -10.99 -7.75
C ASP A 129 37.87 -10.38 -7.59
N THR A 130 38.15 -9.70 -6.48
CA THR A 130 39.46 -9.07 -6.20
C THR A 130 40.28 -9.77 -5.12
N GLU A 131 39.74 -10.80 -4.48
CA GLU A 131 40.45 -11.78 -3.64
C GLU A 131 41.10 -12.90 -4.48
#